data_AF-A0A1Z4LMW4-F1
#
_entry.id   AF-A0A1Z4LMW4-F1
#
_cell.length_a   1.000
_cell.length_b   1.000
_cell.length_c   1.000
_cell.angle_alpha   90.00
_cell.angle_beta   90.00
_cell.angle_gamma   90.00
#
_symmetry.space_group_name_H-M   'P 1'
#
loop_
_entity.id
_entity.type
_entity.pdbx_description
1 polymer ?
#
loop_
_entity_poly.entity_id
_entity_poly.type
_entity_poly.pdbx_seq_one_letter_code
_entity_poly.pdbx_strand_id
1 'polypeptide(L)'
;MDKSYIPYFFKGHKIGVLCENKSGLIILEDIFQILYPNNWQEQLDIKLKLIEPEVNIKTEKYENVQVYTLCETELRDIYAYFDDAPDYNLFEELSIWLENELYYFLEIEEPKLGTIIPKLNHWNKEIEKLFREFPNDKIFDELNIKKWLKEKYKIEIKLFLNIISKQIDNELASTYRSTTGNLPRKIGNVNYYRYLDFVLITPKADELLKGSDFSWLKESLRNSKNNKKKNGYYQSVSKYIPDVKRMLEDNKSIDEIVKIAEVKIFNKNLDSNEKLLIKMILIFIQNGEL
;
A
#
# COMPACT_ATOMS: atom_id res chain seq x y z
N MET A 1 -9.34 18.42 25.06
CA MET A 1 -9.39 17.66 23.79
C MET A 1 -9.23 16.20 24.16
N ASP A 2 -9.97 15.29 23.53
CA ASP A 2 -9.86 13.86 23.86
C ASP A 2 -8.57 13.30 23.26
N LYS A 3 -7.68 12.81 24.12
CA LYS A 3 -6.45 12.11 23.71
C LYS A 3 -6.84 10.74 23.15
N SER A 4 -6.34 10.41 21.96
CA SER A 4 -6.55 9.07 21.40
C SER A 4 -5.41 8.15 21.83
N TYR A 5 -5.75 7.02 22.41
CA TYR A 5 -4.79 5.95 22.69
C TYR A 5 -4.61 5.05 21.49
N ILE A 6 -3.35 4.74 21.20
CA ILE A 6 -2.98 3.93 20.04
C ILE A 6 -1.99 2.85 20.49
N PRO A 7 -2.37 1.56 20.37
CA PRO A 7 -1.48 0.47 20.68
C PRO A 7 -0.51 0.17 19.53
N TYR A 8 0.76 0.05 19.87
CA TYR A 8 1.80 -0.56 19.04
C TYR A 8 2.23 -1.88 19.67
N PHE A 9 2.75 -2.81 18.86
CA PHE A 9 3.06 -4.16 19.33
C PHE A 9 4.52 -4.55 19.05
N PHE A 10 5.25 -4.87 20.11
CA PHE A 10 6.62 -5.39 20.05
C PHE A 10 6.64 -6.80 20.66
N LYS A 11 6.95 -7.82 19.85
CA LYS A 11 7.00 -9.24 20.28
C LYS A 11 5.78 -9.72 21.11
N GLY A 12 4.60 -9.18 20.82
CA GLY A 12 3.36 -9.51 21.53
C GLY A 12 3.08 -8.63 22.76
N HIS A 13 4.01 -7.78 23.17
CA HIS A 13 3.81 -6.74 24.17
C HIS A 13 3.19 -5.49 23.54
N LYS A 14 2.33 -4.82 24.30
CA LYS A 14 1.62 -3.61 23.88
C LYS A 14 2.39 -2.40 24.40
N ILE A 15 2.66 -1.43 23.52
CA ILE A 15 3.22 -0.13 23.86
C ILE A 15 2.23 0.93 23.42
N GLY A 16 1.70 1.67 24.38
CA GLY A 16 0.72 2.72 24.16
C GLY A 16 1.37 4.04 23.77
N VAL A 17 0.73 4.73 22.84
CA VAL A 17 1.01 6.13 22.55
C VAL A 17 -0.28 6.93 22.72
N LEU A 18 -0.20 8.01 23.50
CA LEU A 18 -1.24 9.00 23.62
C LEU A 18 -1.01 10.09 22.56
N CYS A 19 -1.99 10.31 21.69
CA CYS A 19 -1.87 11.34 20.66
C CYS A 19 -2.75 12.54 20.97
N GLU A 20 -2.14 13.73 20.93
CA GLU A 20 -2.82 15.02 21.03
C GLU A 20 -2.29 15.94 19.94
N ASN A 21 -3.17 16.45 19.08
CA ASN A 21 -2.83 17.44 18.04
C ASN A 21 -1.60 17.08 17.19
N LYS A 22 -1.53 15.82 16.74
CA LYS A 22 -0.44 15.23 15.92
C LYS A 22 0.86 14.90 16.63
N SER A 23 1.02 15.25 17.91
CA SER A 23 2.16 14.82 18.71
C SER A 23 1.86 13.50 19.42
N GLY A 24 2.81 12.57 19.40
CA GLY A 24 2.73 11.30 20.11
C GLY A 24 3.47 11.35 21.44
N LEU A 25 2.81 10.91 22.51
CA LEU A 25 3.40 10.76 23.83
C LEU A 25 3.48 9.27 24.15
N ILE A 26 4.69 8.73 24.20
CA ILE A 26 4.94 7.30 24.43
C ILE A 26 4.77 7.01 25.92
N ILE A 27 4.04 5.95 26.26
CA ILE A 27 3.81 5.52 27.66
C ILE A 27 5.03 4.74 28.15
N LEU A 28 5.66 5.22 29.23
CA LEU A 28 6.86 4.63 29.80
C LEU A 28 6.61 3.30 30.51
N GLU A 29 5.48 3.17 31.20
CA GLU A 29 5.10 1.98 31.93
C GLU A 29 5.17 0.73 31.06
N ASP A 30 4.72 0.84 29.80
CA ASP A 30 4.72 -0.27 28.84
C ASP A 30 6.16 -0.69 28.46
N ILE A 31 7.09 0.26 28.35
CA ILE A 31 8.52 -0.03 28.10
C ILE A 31 9.13 -0.72 29.31
N PHE A 32 8.87 -0.21 30.52
CA PHE A 32 9.37 -0.81 31.76
C PHE A 32 8.80 -2.21 32.02
N GLN A 33 7.53 -2.45 31.67
CA GLN A 33 6.93 -3.79 31.76
C GLN A 33 7.61 -4.81 30.84
N ILE A 34 8.15 -4.36 29.70
CA ILE A 34 8.91 -5.23 28.78
C ILE A 34 10.30 -5.52 29.34
N LEU A 35 11.03 -4.48 29.77
CA LEU A 35 12.42 -4.61 30.22
C LEU A 35 12.56 -5.21 31.62
N TYR A 36 11.61 -4.92 32.51
CA TYR A 36 11.65 -5.26 33.94
C TYR A 36 10.36 -5.95 34.41
N PRO A 37 9.93 -7.06 33.79
CA PRO A 37 8.57 -7.61 33.96
C PRO A 37 8.17 -7.94 35.40
N ASN A 38 9.13 -8.25 36.27
CA ASN A 38 8.88 -8.65 37.65
C ASN A 38 8.93 -7.51 38.67
N ASN A 39 9.45 -6.34 38.30
CA ASN A 39 9.66 -5.20 39.22
C ASN A 39 9.57 -3.83 38.52
N TRP A 40 8.79 -3.74 37.44
CA TRP A 40 8.75 -2.57 36.57
C TRP A 40 8.36 -1.28 37.29
N GLN A 41 7.46 -1.32 38.29
CA GLN A 41 7.08 -0.12 39.05
C GLN A 41 8.26 0.44 39.86
N GLU A 42 8.98 -0.44 40.56
CA GLU A 42 10.13 -0.04 41.36
C GLU A 42 11.23 0.55 40.48
N GLN A 43 11.50 -0.10 39.34
CA GLN A 43 12.47 0.40 38.37
C GLN A 43 12.04 1.74 37.78
N LEU A 44 10.77 1.90 37.43
CA LEU A 44 10.23 3.16 36.92
C LEU A 44 10.42 4.29 37.96
N ASP A 45 10.05 4.08 39.21
CA ASP A 45 10.20 5.08 40.28
C ASP A 45 11.67 5.48 40.53
N ILE A 46 12.60 4.52 40.46
CA ILE A 46 14.03 4.76 40.61
C ILE A 46 14.55 5.58 39.41
N LYS A 47 14.21 5.15 38.19
CA LYS A 47 14.74 5.72 36.95
C LYS A 47 14.12 7.08 36.63
N LEU A 48 12.84 7.32 36.96
CA LEU A 48 12.22 8.64 36.79
C LEU A 48 13.00 9.73 37.51
N LYS A 49 13.48 9.47 38.74
CA LYS A 49 14.31 10.43 39.50
C LYS A 49 15.64 10.76 38.81
N LEU A 50 16.14 9.85 37.98
CA LEU A 50 17.38 10.01 37.21
C LEU A 50 17.12 10.66 35.85
N ILE A 51 15.98 10.37 35.23
CA ILE A 51 15.60 10.81 33.87
C ILE A 51 15.01 12.23 33.88
N GLU A 52 14.13 12.56 34.83
CA GLU A 52 13.43 13.86 34.92
C GLU A 52 14.33 15.11 34.88
N PRO A 53 15.58 15.10 35.41
CA PRO A 53 16.49 16.24 35.30
C PRO A 53 16.98 16.52 33.86
N GLU A 54 17.01 15.51 33.00
CA GLU A 54 17.61 15.59 31.66
C GLU A 54 16.58 15.49 30.52
N VAL A 55 15.42 14.88 30.79
CA VAL A 55 14.37 14.60 29.80
C VAL A 55 13.01 15.09 30.30
N ASN A 56 12.21 15.70 29.42
CA ASN A 56 10.90 16.24 29.78
C ASN A 56 9.82 15.15 29.87
N ILE A 57 9.84 14.40 30.97
CA ILE A 57 8.76 13.45 31.28
C ILE A 57 7.50 14.19 31.70
N LYS A 58 6.38 13.85 31.06
CA LYS A 58 5.05 14.38 31.35
C LYS A 58 4.20 13.33 32.05
N THR A 59 3.51 13.74 33.11
CA THR A 59 2.44 12.92 33.70
C THR A 59 1.12 13.23 33.00
N GLU A 60 0.51 12.20 32.41
CA GLU A 60 -0.74 12.29 31.68
C GLU A 60 -1.83 11.45 32.35
N LYS A 61 -3.09 11.79 32.11
CA LYS A 61 -4.24 11.01 32.59
C LYS A 61 -4.91 10.28 31.44
N TYR A 62 -4.95 8.95 31.52
CA TYR A 62 -5.61 8.08 30.54
C TYR A 62 -6.50 7.06 31.27
N GLU A 63 -7.76 6.91 30.86
CA GLU A 63 -8.74 5.98 31.49
C GLU A 63 -8.82 6.07 33.04
N ASN A 64 -8.63 7.27 33.60
CA ASN A 64 -8.55 7.54 35.05
C ASN A 64 -7.30 7.03 35.78
N VAL A 65 -6.28 6.58 35.05
CA VAL A 65 -4.96 6.22 35.57
C VAL A 65 -3.96 7.31 35.18
N GLN A 66 -3.03 7.63 36.08
CA GLN A 66 -1.89 8.49 35.76
C GLN A 66 -0.81 7.65 35.09
N VAL A 67 -0.29 8.13 33.97
CA VAL A 67 0.78 7.48 33.20
C VAL A 67 1.91 8.46 32.93
N TYR A 68 3.14 7.97 32.92
CA TYR A 68 4.31 8.74 32.55
C TYR A 68 4.54 8.62 31.06
N THR A 69 4.78 9.78 30.43
CA THR A 69 4.92 9.85 28.99
C THR A 69 6.07 10.75 28.58
N LEU A 70 6.60 10.50 27.39
CA LEU A 70 7.65 11.33 26.78
C LEU A 70 7.41 11.53 25.29
N CYS A 71 8.00 12.59 24.77
CA CYS A 71 7.98 12.90 23.35
C CYS A 71 8.94 11.99 22.59
N GLU A 72 8.63 11.61 21.36
CA GLU A 72 9.47 10.72 20.55
C GLU A 72 10.90 11.21 20.37
N THR A 73 11.09 12.53 20.30
CA THR A 73 12.39 13.18 20.17
C THR A 73 13.30 12.93 21.37
N GLU A 74 12.75 12.54 22.51
CA GLU A 74 13.46 12.33 23.78
C GLU A 74 13.70 10.84 24.09
N LEU A 75 13.20 9.95 23.23
CA LEU A 75 13.28 8.50 23.41
C LEU A 75 14.72 7.97 23.41
N ARG A 76 15.62 8.65 22.69
CA ARG A 76 17.04 8.29 22.65
C ARG A 76 17.76 8.62 23.95
N ASP A 77 17.35 9.70 24.60
CA ASP A 77 18.02 10.22 25.80
C ASP A 77 17.77 9.31 27.01
N ILE A 78 16.66 8.57 27.02
CA ILE A 78 16.35 7.62 28.10
C ILE A 78 17.12 6.29 28.00
N TYR A 79 17.69 5.93 26.84
CA TYR A 79 18.37 4.64 26.66
C TYR A 79 19.59 4.46 27.56
N ALA A 80 20.29 5.54 27.86
CA ALA A 80 21.42 5.52 28.79
C ALA A 80 21.02 5.08 30.21
N TYR A 81 19.74 5.17 30.55
CA TYR A 81 19.22 4.81 31.86
C TYR A 81 18.73 3.35 31.95
N PHE A 82 18.84 2.58 30.86
CA PHE A 82 18.39 1.18 30.78
C PHE A 82 19.55 0.18 30.58
N ASP A 83 20.78 0.60 30.81
CA ASP A 83 21.98 -0.24 30.67
C ASP A 83 22.02 -1.43 31.65
N ASP A 84 21.23 -1.37 32.72
CA ASP A 84 21.03 -2.41 33.74
C ASP A 84 19.84 -3.33 33.47
N ALA A 85 19.22 -3.26 32.28
CA ALA A 85 18.17 -4.18 31.89
C ALA A 85 18.67 -5.65 31.95
N PRO A 86 17.91 -6.57 32.58
CA PRO A 86 18.35 -7.94 32.83
C PRO A 86 18.55 -8.77 31.55
N ASP A 87 17.81 -8.43 30.49
CA ASP A 87 17.97 -9.03 29.16
C ASP A 87 18.47 -7.96 28.18
N TYR A 88 19.78 -7.93 27.98
CA TYR A 88 20.44 -6.99 27.09
C TYR A 88 20.00 -7.14 25.63
N ASN A 89 19.74 -8.36 25.17
CA ASN A 89 19.31 -8.58 23.77
C ASN A 89 17.89 -8.05 23.56
N LEU A 90 16.99 -8.28 24.53
CA LEU A 90 15.63 -7.72 24.50
C LEU A 90 15.67 -6.19 24.52
N PHE A 91 16.56 -5.60 25.33
CA PHE A 91 16.77 -4.16 25.38
C PHE A 91 17.27 -3.60 24.04
N GLU A 92 18.28 -4.21 23.43
CA GLU A 92 18.82 -3.78 22.14
C GLU A 92 17.74 -3.86 21.04
N GLU A 93 17.01 -4.97 20.96
CA GLU A 93 15.92 -5.15 20.00
C GLU A 93 14.76 -4.16 20.22
N LEU A 94 14.39 -3.90 21.47
CA LEU A 94 13.36 -2.92 21.81
C LEU A 94 13.82 -1.51 21.44
N SER A 95 15.07 -1.15 21.72
CA SER A 95 15.64 0.17 21.42
C SER A 95 15.70 0.42 19.92
N ILE A 96 16.15 -0.58 19.15
CA ILE A 96 16.13 -0.53 17.67
C ILE A 96 14.69 -0.39 17.17
N TRP A 97 13.74 -1.11 17.74
CA TRP A 97 12.34 -1.04 17.33
C TRP A 97 11.72 0.33 17.68
N LEU A 98 11.97 0.84 18.88
CA LEU A 98 11.52 2.16 19.33
C LEU A 98 12.10 3.29 18.44
N GLU A 99 13.40 3.22 18.14
CA GLU A 99 14.11 4.25 17.34
C GLU A 99 13.79 4.17 15.84
N ASN A 100 13.55 2.99 15.27
CA ASN A 100 13.33 2.86 13.83
C ASN A 100 11.85 2.75 13.45
N GLU A 101 11.05 2.06 14.26
CA GLU A 101 9.66 1.75 13.92
C GLU A 101 8.73 2.80 14.53
N LEU A 102 8.83 3.04 15.85
CA LEU A 102 7.93 3.96 16.54
C LEU A 102 8.22 5.43 16.17
N TYR A 103 9.49 5.82 16.10
CA TYR A 103 9.89 7.14 15.61
C TYR A 103 9.37 7.42 14.20
N TYR A 104 9.53 6.47 13.27
CA TYR A 104 9.04 6.61 11.90
C TYR A 104 7.51 6.83 11.84
N PHE A 105 6.74 6.12 12.67
CA PHE A 105 5.29 6.29 12.74
C PHE A 105 4.85 7.65 13.28
N LEU A 106 5.64 8.25 14.16
CA LEU A 106 5.36 9.55 14.75
C LEU A 106 5.80 10.70 13.82
N GLU A 107 6.91 10.53 13.09
CA GLU A 107 7.44 11.54 12.15
C GLU A 107 6.54 11.78 10.93
N ILE A 108 5.83 10.75 10.43
CA ILE A 108 4.95 10.88 9.24
C ILE A 108 3.52 11.36 9.54
N GLU A 109 3.25 11.87 10.74
CA GLU A 109 1.93 12.38 11.19
C GLU A 109 0.76 11.39 11.06
N GLU A 110 1.00 10.07 11.04
CA GLU A 110 -0.06 9.05 10.96
C GLU A 110 -0.12 8.16 12.22
N PRO A 111 -0.71 8.65 13.33
CA PRO A 111 -0.90 7.84 14.52
C PRO A 111 -1.73 6.55 14.32
N LYS A 112 -2.42 6.35 13.20
CA LYS A 112 -3.31 5.18 12.99
C LYS A 112 -2.60 3.94 12.41
N LEU A 113 -1.33 3.70 12.79
CA LEU A 113 -0.47 2.65 12.23
C LEU A 113 -0.33 1.35 13.05
N GLY A 114 -1.11 1.18 14.13
CA GLY A 114 -1.18 -0.09 14.88
C GLY A 114 -1.61 -1.33 14.07
N THR A 115 -1.95 -1.17 12.78
CA THR A 115 -2.28 -2.26 11.83
C THR A 115 -1.19 -2.54 10.78
N ILE A 116 -0.08 -1.79 10.76
CA ILE A 116 0.97 -1.89 9.72
C ILE A 116 2.23 -2.65 10.18
N ILE A 117 2.56 -2.72 11.48
CA ILE A 117 3.73 -3.50 11.97
C ILE A 117 3.67 -5.00 11.59
N PRO A 118 2.52 -5.72 11.68
CA PRO A 118 2.43 -7.08 11.14
C PRO A 118 2.65 -7.15 9.62
N LYS A 119 2.42 -6.03 8.93
CA LYS A 119 2.61 -5.91 7.48
C LYS A 119 4.06 -5.64 7.11
N LEU A 120 4.94 -5.11 7.95
CA LEU A 120 6.37 -4.92 7.61
C LEU A 120 7.13 -6.24 7.44
N ASN A 121 6.90 -7.22 8.31
CA ASN A 121 7.41 -8.59 8.09
C ASN A 121 6.81 -9.24 6.84
N HIS A 122 5.55 -8.94 6.53
CA HIS A 122 4.91 -9.37 5.29
C HIS A 122 5.48 -8.63 4.06
N TRP A 123 5.78 -7.34 4.19
CA TRP A 123 6.34 -6.49 3.16
C TRP A 123 7.78 -6.85 2.87
N ASN A 124 8.61 -7.11 3.89
CA ASN A 124 9.95 -7.64 3.71
C ASN A 124 9.92 -9.01 3.02
N LYS A 125 8.98 -9.90 3.39
CA LYS A 125 8.77 -11.17 2.66
C LYS A 125 8.31 -10.96 1.22
N GLU A 126 7.43 -9.99 0.95
CA GLU A 126 6.97 -9.66 -0.39
C GLU A 126 8.05 -8.95 -1.22
N ILE A 127 8.89 -8.10 -0.61
CA ILE A 127 10.08 -7.48 -1.21
C ILE A 127 11.08 -8.59 -1.55
N GLU A 128 11.37 -9.51 -0.63
CA GLU A 128 12.22 -10.67 -0.88
C GLU A 128 11.67 -11.58 -1.99
N LYS A 129 10.35 -11.78 -2.03
CA LYS A 129 9.68 -12.55 -3.07
C LYS A 129 9.83 -11.86 -4.41
N LEU A 130 9.57 -10.55 -4.49
CA LEU A 130 9.80 -9.77 -5.70
C LEU A 130 11.29 -9.81 -6.09
N PHE A 131 12.21 -9.66 -5.17
CA PHE A 131 13.65 -9.83 -5.43
C PHE A 131 14.01 -11.21 -6.01
N ARG A 132 13.33 -12.29 -5.60
CA ARG A 132 13.49 -13.62 -6.19
C ARG A 132 12.86 -13.72 -7.58
N GLU A 133 11.73 -13.06 -7.79
CA GLU A 133 11.03 -12.99 -9.09
C GLU A 133 11.80 -12.13 -10.12
N PHE A 134 12.53 -11.11 -9.65
CA PHE A 134 13.26 -10.13 -10.47
C PHE A 134 14.77 -10.04 -10.14
N PRO A 135 15.55 -11.14 -10.28
CA PRO A 135 16.93 -11.20 -9.77
C PRO A 135 17.91 -10.25 -10.47
N ASN A 136 17.67 -9.91 -11.75
CA ASN A 136 18.53 -9.02 -12.53
C ASN A 136 18.29 -7.53 -12.27
N ASP A 137 17.16 -7.18 -11.66
CA ASP A 137 16.80 -5.79 -11.35
C ASP A 137 17.15 -5.41 -9.90
N LYS A 138 17.67 -6.36 -9.11
CA LYS A 138 18.20 -6.14 -7.75
C LYS A 138 19.26 -5.05 -7.67
N ILE A 139 20.05 -4.89 -8.73
CA ILE A 139 21.20 -3.97 -8.77
C ILE A 139 20.76 -2.51 -8.60
N PHE A 140 19.52 -2.18 -8.96
CA PHE A 140 19.00 -0.82 -8.86
C PHE A 140 17.87 -0.66 -7.86
N ASP A 141 17.45 -1.75 -7.22
CA ASP A 141 16.32 -1.78 -6.30
C ASP A 141 15.03 -1.13 -6.86
N GLU A 142 14.89 -1.19 -8.18
CA GLU A 142 13.86 -0.47 -8.92
C GLU A 142 13.23 -1.35 -10.00
N LEU A 143 11.92 -1.21 -10.18
CA LEU A 143 11.12 -2.00 -11.10
C LEU A 143 10.16 -1.10 -11.90
N ASN A 144 9.85 -1.51 -13.13
CA ASN A 144 8.83 -0.84 -13.95
C ASN A 144 7.46 -1.50 -13.78
N ILE A 145 6.40 -0.69 -13.73
CA ILE A 145 4.99 -1.11 -13.57
C ILE A 145 4.58 -2.22 -14.53
N LYS A 146 4.94 -2.12 -15.82
CA LYS A 146 4.56 -3.13 -16.83
C LYS A 146 5.27 -4.45 -16.59
N LYS A 147 6.51 -4.41 -16.12
CA LYS A 147 7.27 -5.61 -15.80
C LYS A 147 6.70 -6.30 -14.56
N TRP A 148 6.42 -5.51 -13.52
CA TRP A 148 5.74 -5.96 -12.31
C TRP A 148 4.39 -6.64 -12.59
N LEU A 149 3.51 -5.96 -13.34
CA LEU A 149 2.18 -6.47 -13.66
C LEU A 149 2.21 -7.77 -14.49
N LYS A 150 3.15 -7.89 -15.43
CA LYS A 150 3.33 -9.11 -16.23
C LYS A 150 3.75 -10.28 -15.37
N GLU A 151 4.70 -10.08 -14.47
CA GLU A 151 5.34 -11.19 -13.76
C GLU A 151 4.55 -11.60 -12.50
N LYS A 152 4.02 -10.64 -11.72
CA LYS A 152 3.21 -10.90 -10.51
C LYS A 152 1.80 -11.40 -10.86
N TYR A 153 1.11 -10.74 -11.79
CA TYR A 153 -0.29 -11.04 -12.11
C TYR A 153 -0.49 -11.80 -13.43
N LYS A 154 0.60 -12.21 -14.09
CA LYS A 154 0.56 -12.94 -15.37
C LYS A 154 -0.27 -12.22 -16.45
N ILE A 155 -0.24 -10.90 -16.44
CA ILE A 155 -0.96 -10.08 -17.44
C ILE A 155 -0.14 -10.04 -18.73
N GLU A 156 -0.41 -10.98 -19.63
CA GLU A 156 0.30 -11.10 -20.90
C GLU A 156 -0.27 -10.18 -22.00
N ILE A 157 -1.51 -9.73 -21.85
CA ILE A 157 -2.23 -8.91 -22.82
C ILE A 157 -1.73 -7.46 -22.74
N LYS A 158 -1.00 -7.02 -23.78
CA LYS A 158 -0.35 -5.69 -23.85
C LYS A 158 -1.30 -4.52 -23.61
N LEU A 159 -2.54 -4.59 -24.10
CA LEU A 159 -3.51 -3.51 -23.93
C LEU A 159 -4.00 -3.40 -22.48
N PHE A 160 -4.39 -4.53 -21.89
CA PHE A 160 -4.84 -4.59 -20.50
C PHE A 160 -3.73 -4.13 -19.56
N LEU A 161 -2.51 -4.59 -19.83
CA LEU A 161 -1.30 -4.12 -19.17
C LEU A 161 -1.15 -2.60 -19.26
N ASN A 162 -1.35 -2.00 -20.44
CA ASN A 162 -1.24 -0.54 -20.62
C ASN A 162 -2.32 0.24 -19.87
N ILE A 163 -3.56 -0.26 -19.83
CA ILE A 163 -4.67 0.40 -19.13
C ILE A 163 -4.42 0.36 -17.62
N ILE A 164 -4.15 -0.83 -17.08
CA ILE A 164 -3.90 -1.01 -15.64
C ILE A 164 -2.64 -0.26 -15.22
N SER A 165 -1.57 -0.31 -16.04
CA SER A 165 -0.35 0.44 -15.72
C SER A 165 -0.64 1.92 -15.53
N LYS A 166 -1.51 2.53 -16.36
CA LYS A 166 -1.86 3.95 -16.23
C LYS A 166 -2.70 4.25 -15.00
N GLN A 167 -3.60 3.35 -14.63
CA GLN A 167 -4.41 3.51 -13.41
C GLN A 167 -3.52 3.47 -12.17
N ILE A 168 -2.52 2.59 -12.17
CA ILE A 168 -1.61 2.41 -11.05
C ILE A 168 -0.47 3.45 -11.04
N ASP A 169 -0.11 4.03 -12.19
CA ASP A 169 1.01 4.99 -12.34
C ASP A 169 0.91 6.18 -11.39
N ASN A 170 -0.30 6.74 -11.25
CA ASN A 170 -0.52 7.90 -10.37
C ASN A 170 -0.35 7.53 -8.89
N GLU A 171 -0.87 6.38 -8.48
CA GLU A 171 -0.75 5.87 -7.11
C GLU A 171 0.71 5.55 -6.77
N LEU A 172 1.44 4.91 -7.69
CA LEU A 172 2.87 4.66 -7.52
C LEU A 172 3.69 5.94 -7.51
N ALA A 173 3.40 6.90 -8.39
CA ALA A 173 4.09 8.18 -8.41
C ALA A 173 3.86 8.98 -7.12
N SER A 174 2.63 8.95 -6.59
CA SER A 174 2.32 9.55 -5.30
C SER A 174 3.06 8.85 -4.17
N THR A 175 2.97 7.51 -4.11
CA THR A 175 3.62 6.70 -3.08
C THR A 175 5.13 6.91 -3.08
N TYR A 176 5.77 6.83 -4.24
CA TYR A 176 7.20 7.09 -4.40
C TYR A 176 7.57 8.50 -3.95
N ARG A 177 6.80 9.52 -4.30
CA ARG A 177 7.09 10.87 -3.84
C ARG A 177 6.97 10.98 -2.31
N SER A 178 5.98 10.33 -1.72
CA SER A 178 5.80 10.28 -0.26
C SER A 178 6.93 9.53 0.45
N THR A 179 7.44 8.44 -0.12
CA THR A 179 8.50 7.62 0.50
C THR A 179 9.90 8.16 0.25
N THR A 180 10.11 8.91 -0.83
CA THR A 180 11.45 9.30 -1.29
C THR A 180 11.70 10.81 -1.28
N GLY A 181 10.65 11.63 -1.19
CA GLY A 181 10.70 13.09 -1.41
C GLY A 181 10.98 13.51 -2.86
N ASN A 182 11.19 12.55 -3.77
CA ASN A 182 11.70 12.78 -5.11
C ASN A 182 10.72 12.33 -6.21
N LEU A 183 11.01 12.70 -7.44
CA LEU A 183 10.37 12.11 -8.62
C LEU A 183 11.00 10.75 -8.96
N PRO A 184 10.22 9.79 -9.51
CA PRO A 184 10.76 8.50 -9.92
C PRO A 184 11.81 8.65 -11.02
N ARG A 185 12.80 7.77 -11.03
CA ARG A 185 13.82 7.74 -12.08
C ARG A 185 13.16 7.42 -13.41
N LYS A 186 13.55 8.14 -14.46
CA LYS A 186 12.98 7.99 -15.80
C LYS A 186 14.06 7.55 -16.80
N ILE A 187 13.88 6.38 -17.40
CA ILE A 187 14.72 5.89 -18.49
C ILE A 187 13.90 5.95 -19.78
N GLY A 188 14.25 6.89 -20.67
CA GLY A 188 13.42 7.22 -21.83
C GLY A 188 12.08 7.82 -21.41
N ASN A 189 10.97 7.16 -21.76
CA ASN A 189 9.60 7.55 -21.38
C ASN A 189 8.97 6.63 -20.33
N VAL A 190 9.82 5.92 -19.57
CA VAL A 190 9.40 4.89 -18.63
C VAL A 190 9.89 5.24 -17.23
N ASN A 191 8.97 5.27 -16.27
CA ASN A 191 9.27 5.49 -14.86
C ASN A 191 9.65 4.17 -14.17
N TYR A 192 10.58 4.27 -13.23
CA TYR A 192 11.07 3.20 -12.38
C TYR A 192 10.85 3.59 -10.91
N TYR A 193 10.40 2.62 -10.11
CA TYR A 193 9.96 2.81 -8.72
C TYR A 193 10.64 1.78 -7.83
N ARG A 194 10.78 2.04 -6.53
CA ARG A 194 11.41 1.07 -5.63
C ARG A 194 10.48 -0.12 -5.39
N TYR A 195 11.04 -1.27 -5.05
CA TYR A 195 10.26 -2.46 -4.69
C TYR A 195 9.26 -2.21 -3.55
N LEU A 196 9.67 -1.42 -2.55
CA LEU A 196 8.81 -1.01 -1.44
C LEU A 196 7.52 -0.32 -1.93
N ASP A 197 7.61 0.55 -2.92
CA ASP A 197 6.45 1.29 -3.42
C ASP A 197 5.41 0.34 -4.05
N PHE A 198 5.86 -0.70 -4.74
CA PHE A 198 4.99 -1.75 -5.27
C PHE A 198 4.33 -2.59 -4.19
N VAL A 199 5.02 -2.83 -3.08
CA VAL A 199 4.46 -3.57 -1.94
C VAL A 199 3.39 -2.76 -1.24
N LEU A 200 3.62 -1.46 -1.06
CA LEU A 200 2.64 -0.53 -0.47
C LEU A 200 1.35 -0.43 -1.29
N ILE A 201 1.44 -0.45 -2.62
CA ILE A 201 0.27 -0.37 -3.50
C ILE A 201 -0.32 -1.74 -3.88
N THR A 202 0.30 -2.86 -3.50
CA THR A 202 -0.18 -4.22 -3.83
C THR A 202 -1.64 -4.44 -3.44
N PRO A 203 -2.12 -4.08 -2.23
CA PRO A 203 -3.52 -4.29 -1.86
C PRO A 203 -4.51 -3.55 -2.77
N LYS A 204 -4.18 -2.31 -3.18
CA LYS A 204 -4.98 -1.53 -4.13
C LYS A 204 -4.99 -2.16 -5.51
N ALA A 205 -3.83 -2.66 -5.96
CA ALA A 205 -3.72 -3.38 -7.23
C ALA A 205 -4.51 -4.70 -7.21
N ASP A 206 -4.45 -5.45 -6.10
CA ASP A 206 -5.23 -6.66 -5.89
C ASP A 206 -6.73 -6.37 -5.93
N GLU A 207 -7.18 -5.31 -5.26
CA GLU A 207 -8.58 -4.87 -5.27
C GLU A 207 -9.04 -4.50 -6.68
N LEU A 208 -8.23 -3.73 -7.41
CA LEU A 208 -8.48 -3.36 -8.80
C LEU A 208 -8.61 -4.60 -9.72
N LEU A 209 -7.79 -5.62 -9.48
CA LEU A 209 -7.70 -6.83 -10.31
C LEU A 209 -8.67 -7.94 -9.88
N LYS A 210 -9.20 -7.90 -8.65
CA LYS A 210 -10.21 -8.85 -8.14
C LYS A 210 -11.54 -8.77 -8.87
N GLY A 211 -11.80 -7.68 -9.61
CA GLY A 211 -12.94 -7.58 -10.53
C GLY A 211 -14.30 -7.38 -9.86
N SER A 212 -14.33 -6.90 -8.61
CA SER A 212 -15.56 -6.49 -7.92
C SER A 212 -16.13 -5.17 -8.44
N ASP A 213 -15.29 -4.32 -9.03
CA ASP A 213 -15.69 -3.09 -9.69
C ASP A 213 -14.84 -2.87 -10.96
N PHE A 214 -15.51 -2.77 -12.12
CA PHE A 214 -14.90 -2.45 -13.42
C PHE A 214 -15.26 -1.04 -13.89
N SER A 215 -15.78 -0.18 -13.01
CA SER A 215 -16.07 1.23 -13.28
C SER A 215 -14.87 1.95 -13.90
N TRP A 216 -13.65 1.66 -13.44
CA TRP A 216 -12.39 2.18 -13.98
C TRP A 216 -12.12 1.74 -15.42
N LEU A 217 -12.49 0.50 -15.78
CA LEU A 217 -12.32 -0.02 -17.14
C LEU A 217 -13.36 0.62 -18.04
N LYS A 218 -14.61 0.71 -17.57
CA LYS A 218 -15.71 1.43 -18.23
C LYS A 218 -15.37 2.91 -18.43
N GLU A 219 -14.79 3.57 -17.44
CA GLU A 219 -14.34 4.96 -17.53
C GLU A 219 -13.13 5.11 -18.45
N SER A 220 -12.16 4.19 -18.40
CA SER A 220 -11.00 4.18 -19.30
C SER A 220 -11.42 3.99 -20.77
N LEU A 221 -12.41 3.13 -21.00
CA LEU A 221 -13.03 2.92 -22.31
C LEU A 221 -13.86 4.14 -22.74
N ARG A 222 -14.60 4.78 -21.82
CA ARG A 222 -15.37 6.02 -22.08
C ARG A 222 -14.47 7.23 -22.30
N ASN A 223 -13.35 7.39 -21.61
CA ASN A 223 -12.40 8.49 -21.80
C ASN A 223 -11.62 8.33 -23.11
N SER A 224 -11.53 7.10 -23.64
CA SER A 224 -11.12 6.87 -25.03
C SER A 224 -12.11 7.46 -26.06
N LYS A 225 -13.36 7.75 -25.69
CA LYS A 225 -14.40 8.38 -26.54
C LYS A 225 -14.09 9.85 -26.83
N ASN A 226 -13.45 10.57 -25.91
CA ASN A 226 -13.22 12.02 -26.00
C ASN A 226 -11.88 12.38 -26.67
N ASN A 227 -10.98 11.41 -26.84
CA ASN A 227 -9.76 11.59 -27.61
C ASN A 227 -10.04 11.43 -29.11
N LYS A 228 -10.36 12.54 -29.80
CA LYS A 228 -10.62 12.63 -31.25
C LYS A 228 -9.51 12.07 -32.18
N LYS A 229 -8.38 11.60 -31.64
CA LYS A 229 -7.19 11.19 -32.42
C LYS A 229 -6.93 9.69 -32.52
N LYS A 230 -7.74 8.79 -31.95
CA LYS A 230 -7.58 7.34 -32.20
C LYS A 230 -8.93 6.65 -32.36
N ASN A 231 -9.16 6.09 -33.54
CA ASN A 231 -10.17 5.08 -33.84
C ASN A 231 -10.02 3.89 -32.87
N GLY A 232 -10.63 3.99 -31.68
CA GLY A 232 -10.57 2.95 -30.67
C GLY A 232 -11.65 1.90 -30.87
N TYR A 233 -11.34 0.64 -30.60
CA TYR A 233 -12.29 -0.48 -30.61
C TYR A 233 -13.59 -0.18 -29.86
N TYR A 234 -13.51 0.54 -28.73
CA TYR A 234 -14.70 0.93 -27.97
C TYR A 234 -15.64 1.83 -28.77
N GLN A 235 -15.15 2.84 -29.49
CA GLN A 235 -16.02 3.69 -30.33
C GLN A 235 -16.65 2.89 -31.46
N SER A 236 -15.89 1.99 -32.08
CA SER A 236 -16.42 1.08 -33.10
C SER A 236 -17.50 0.17 -32.52
N VAL A 237 -17.27 -0.53 -31.40
CA VAL A 237 -18.27 -1.40 -30.76
C VAL A 237 -19.46 -0.62 -30.20
N SER A 238 -19.24 0.59 -29.67
CA SER A 238 -20.29 1.39 -29.02
C SER A 238 -21.44 1.75 -29.96
N LYS A 239 -21.15 1.93 -31.26
CA LYS A 239 -22.16 2.16 -32.30
C LYS A 239 -23.06 0.96 -32.54
N TYR A 240 -22.58 -0.24 -32.23
CA TYR A 240 -23.28 -1.50 -32.42
C TYR A 240 -23.78 -2.09 -31.10
N ILE A 241 -23.72 -1.37 -29.97
CA ILE A 241 -24.31 -1.82 -28.69
C ILE A 241 -25.77 -2.29 -28.86
N PRO A 242 -26.65 -1.58 -29.59
CA PRO A 242 -28.02 -2.05 -29.79
C PRO A 242 -28.12 -3.37 -30.55
N ASP A 243 -27.25 -3.60 -31.54
CA ASP A 243 -27.22 -4.84 -32.31
C ASP A 243 -26.59 -5.98 -31.52
N VAL A 244 -25.60 -5.68 -30.69
CA VAL A 244 -25.00 -6.62 -29.74
C VAL A 244 -26.02 -7.06 -28.69
N LYS A 245 -26.78 -6.13 -28.09
CA LYS A 245 -27.84 -6.46 -27.13
C LYS A 245 -28.86 -7.41 -27.75
N ARG A 246 -29.30 -7.12 -28.97
CA ARG A 246 -30.19 -8.00 -29.74
C ARG A 246 -29.57 -9.38 -29.99
N MET A 247 -28.29 -9.44 -30.36
CA MET A 247 -27.59 -10.72 -30.57
C MET A 247 -27.46 -11.55 -29.28
N LEU A 248 -27.27 -10.90 -28.13
CA LEU A 248 -27.26 -11.55 -26.83
C LEU A 248 -28.66 -12.03 -26.43
N GLU A 249 -29.70 -11.25 -26.69
CA GLU A 249 -31.12 -11.64 -26.52
C GLU A 249 -31.50 -12.83 -27.42
N ASP A 250 -30.89 -12.92 -28.61
CA ASP A 250 -30.99 -14.06 -29.53
C ASP A 250 -30.14 -15.29 -29.11
N ASN A 251 -29.61 -15.31 -27.88
CA ASN A 251 -28.76 -16.38 -27.32
C ASN A 251 -27.48 -16.69 -28.12
N LYS A 252 -26.94 -15.73 -28.89
CA LYS A 252 -25.63 -15.92 -29.52
C LYS A 252 -24.53 -15.89 -28.48
N SER A 253 -23.58 -16.80 -28.62
CA SER A 253 -22.39 -16.83 -27.78
C SER A 253 -21.51 -15.60 -28.03
N ILE A 254 -20.76 -15.18 -27.01
CA ILE A 254 -19.78 -14.08 -27.11
C ILE A 254 -18.80 -14.31 -28.28
N ASP A 255 -18.36 -15.54 -28.51
CA ASP A 255 -17.46 -15.89 -29.62
C ASP A 255 -18.08 -15.70 -31.01
N GLU A 256 -19.38 -15.99 -31.16
CA GLU A 256 -20.10 -15.73 -32.40
C GLU A 256 -20.25 -14.24 -32.66
N ILE A 257 -20.54 -13.46 -31.61
CA ILE A 257 -20.66 -12.02 -31.72
C ILE A 257 -19.32 -11.38 -32.07
N VAL A 258 -18.20 -11.87 -31.52
CA VAL A 258 -16.84 -11.44 -31.92
C VAL A 258 -16.59 -11.72 -33.40
N LYS A 259 -16.89 -12.93 -33.90
CA LYS A 259 -16.72 -13.26 -35.33
C LYS A 259 -17.57 -12.35 -36.23
N ILE A 260 -18.79 -12.03 -35.81
CA ILE A 260 -19.66 -11.09 -36.53
C ILE A 260 -19.05 -9.69 -36.51
N ALA A 261 -18.46 -9.26 -35.38
CA ALA A 261 -17.80 -7.97 -35.25
C ALA A 261 -16.57 -7.86 -36.16
N GLU A 262 -15.76 -8.92 -36.32
CA GLU A 262 -14.61 -8.93 -37.24
C GLU A 262 -15.02 -8.54 -38.66
N VAL A 263 -16.11 -9.15 -39.14
CA VAL A 263 -16.58 -8.98 -40.53
C VAL A 263 -17.41 -7.70 -40.69
N LYS A 264 -18.39 -7.46 -39.82
CA LYS A 264 -19.38 -6.39 -40.01
C LYS A 264 -18.98 -5.05 -39.39
N ILE A 265 -18.26 -5.07 -38.27
CA ILE A 265 -17.97 -3.86 -37.47
C ILE A 265 -16.59 -3.32 -37.82
N PHE A 266 -15.60 -4.20 -37.89
CA PHE A 266 -14.21 -3.81 -38.05
C PHE A 266 -13.67 -4.00 -39.47
N ASN A 267 -14.36 -4.79 -40.30
CA ASN A 267 -13.96 -5.15 -41.66
C ASN A 267 -12.48 -5.58 -41.74
N LYS A 268 -12.04 -6.36 -40.75
CA LYS A 268 -10.69 -6.91 -40.65
C LYS A 268 -10.68 -8.09 -39.70
N ASN A 269 -9.71 -8.98 -39.90
CA ASN A 269 -9.36 -9.96 -38.87
C ASN A 269 -8.80 -9.23 -37.66
N LEU A 270 -9.40 -9.50 -36.51
CA LEU A 270 -8.95 -8.95 -35.24
C LEU A 270 -7.83 -9.82 -34.69
N ASP A 271 -6.80 -9.20 -34.13
CA ASP A 271 -5.80 -9.96 -33.39
C ASP A 271 -6.37 -10.48 -32.06
N SER A 272 -5.66 -11.40 -31.40
CA SER A 272 -6.13 -12.01 -30.14
C SER A 272 -6.44 -10.99 -29.03
N ASN A 273 -5.72 -9.86 -28.98
CA ASN A 273 -5.97 -8.80 -28.00
C ASN A 273 -7.22 -8.00 -28.36
N GLU A 274 -7.43 -7.73 -29.64
CA GLU A 274 -8.59 -7.02 -30.18
C GLU A 274 -9.87 -7.84 -29.99
N LYS A 275 -9.81 -9.16 -30.22
CA LYS A 275 -10.91 -10.09 -29.93
C LYS A 275 -11.25 -10.09 -28.44
N LEU A 276 -10.25 -10.18 -27.56
CA LEU A 276 -10.48 -10.21 -26.12
C LEU A 276 -11.09 -8.90 -25.61
N LEU A 277 -10.65 -7.75 -26.11
CA LEU A 277 -11.25 -6.47 -25.77
C LEU A 277 -12.74 -6.41 -26.14
N ILE A 278 -13.10 -6.93 -27.32
CA ILE A 278 -14.51 -7.04 -27.69
C ILE A 278 -15.23 -7.99 -26.74
N LYS A 279 -14.68 -9.17 -26.45
CA LYS A 279 -15.28 -10.10 -25.46
C LYS A 279 -15.56 -9.42 -24.13
N MET A 280 -14.60 -8.66 -23.60
CA MET A 280 -14.79 -7.91 -22.36
C MET A 280 -15.92 -6.87 -22.49
N ILE A 281 -15.96 -6.10 -23.57
CA ILE A 281 -17.05 -5.14 -23.83
C ILE A 281 -18.41 -5.87 -23.93
N LEU A 282 -18.46 -7.03 -24.58
CA LEU A 282 -19.67 -7.85 -24.71
C LEU A 282 -20.17 -8.38 -23.36
N ILE A 283 -19.27 -8.80 -22.48
CA ILE A 283 -19.60 -9.22 -21.11
C ILE A 283 -20.23 -8.06 -20.32
N PHE A 284 -19.66 -6.86 -20.41
CA PHE A 284 -20.25 -5.67 -19.78
C PHE A 284 -21.64 -5.32 -20.32
N ILE A 285 -21.87 -5.51 -21.62
CA ILE A 285 -23.18 -5.30 -22.23
C ILE A 285 -24.18 -6.37 -21.74
N GLN A 286 -23.76 -7.64 -21.67
CA GLN A 286 -24.58 -8.77 -21.21
C GLN A 286 -25.03 -8.60 -19.75
N ASN A 287 -24.17 -8.05 -18.89
CA ASN A 287 -24.48 -7.79 -17.48
C ASN A 287 -25.30 -6.50 -17.26
N GLY A 288 -25.67 -5.77 -18.33
CA GLY A 288 -26.43 -4.52 -18.22
C GLY A 288 -25.60 -3.33 -17.73
N GLU A 289 -24.27 -3.44 -17.72
CA GLU A 289 -23.36 -2.43 -17.20
C GLU A 289 -22.97 -1.37 -18.24
N LEU A 290 -23.37 -1.53 -19.51
CA LEU A 290 -23.11 -0.59 -20.63
C LEU A 290 -24.36 -0.26 -21.48
#